data_AF-A0A225VN51-F1
#
_entry.id   AF-A0A225VN51-F1
#
_cell.length_a   1.000
_cell.length_b   1.000
_cell.length_c   1.000
_cell.angle_alpha   90.00
_cell.angle_beta   90.00
_cell.angle_gamma   90.00
#
_symmetry.space_group_name_H-M   'P 1'
#
loop_
_entity.id
_entity.type
_entity.pdbx_description
1 polymer ?
#
loop_
_entity_poly.entity_id
_entity_poly.type
_entity_poly.pdbx_seq_one_letter_code
_entity_poly.pdbx_strand_id
1 'polypeptide(L)'
;MTSNSTESHWSTSTLLPPPDIVVEVDASDFGLCALDVSERFALTYQFSPAETALISDFKSGSSNGFDINFRELLSCAFAVNEWGKRWSSKSSHGRRPVHVHFQIDNTSAVAWQNKLSSRNPRAQVIIRLLSWWETSLPLRYSASNVSGVNNSRADAGSRLSANPSFETLFALLTSGWTQASPKLDVQGLINIWQLRTGAEQVVYLGFAERGTSLDTQVQHISDFVLHGFRFPDRGGVRSDTISVVFDTSSLRLRCPS
;
A
#
# COMPACT_ATOMS: atom_id res chain seq x y z
N MET A 1 -18.05 41.10 -37.54
CA MET A 1 -17.39 39.81 -37.88
C MET A 1 -16.16 39.70 -37.01
N THR A 2 -16.29 38.98 -35.89
CA THR A 2 -15.18 38.66 -34.99
C THR A 2 -15.43 37.25 -34.49
N SER A 3 -14.56 36.35 -34.93
CA SER A 3 -14.39 34.98 -34.45
C SER A 3 -14.01 34.99 -32.98
N ASN A 4 -14.51 34.03 -32.20
CA ASN A 4 -13.75 33.46 -31.09
C ASN A 4 -14.19 32.03 -30.79
N SER A 5 -13.29 31.12 -31.16
CA SER A 5 -12.80 29.97 -30.39
C SER A 5 -13.81 29.20 -29.53
N THR A 6 -14.26 28.06 -30.05
CA THR A 6 -14.67 26.90 -29.27
C THR A 6 -13.46 26.32 -28.54
N GLU A 7 -13.29 26.64 -27.25
CA GLU A 7 -12.42 25.87 -26.36
C GLU A 7 -13.16 24.59 -25.96
N SER A 8 -12.64 23.46 -26.44
CA SER A 8 -13.04 22.12 -26.03
C SER A 8 -12.63 21.90 -24.58
N HIS A 9 -13.61 21.91 -23.68
CA HIS A 9 -13.46 21.60 -22.26
C HIS A 9 -13.19 20.10 -22.08
N TRP A 10 -11.94 19.66 -22.20
CA TRP A 10 -11.50 18.36 -21.73
C TRP A 10 -11.43 18.40 -20.20
N SER A 11 -12.58 18.25 -19.54
CA SER A 11 -12.61 17.90 -18.12
C SER A 11 -12.19 16.44 -17.97
N THR A 12 -10.89 16.19 -17.92
CA THR A 12 -10.33 14.91 -17.47
C THR A 12 -10.64 14.74 -15.99
N SER A 13 -11.77 14.10 -15.70
CA SER A 13 -12.12 13.68 -14.35
C SER A 13 -11.03 12.75 -13.81
N THR A 14 -10.33 13.19 -12.77
CA THR A 14 -9.27 12.48 -12.04
C THR A 14 -9.83 11.41 -11.09
N LEU A 15 -11.02 10.86 -11.36
CA LEU A 15 -11.58 9.79 -10.55
C LEU A 15 -10.95 8.45 -10.94
N LEU A 16 -10.37 7.78 -9.95
CA LEU A 16 -10.02 6.36 -10.07
C LEU A 16 -11.28 5.57 -10.48
N PRO A 17 -11.14 4.49 -11.26
CA PRO A 17 -12.25 3.59 -11.52
C PRO A 17 -12.82 3.04 -10.21
N PRO A 18 -14.04 2.46 -10.21
CA PRO A 18 -14.55 1.74 -9.05
C PRO A 18 -13.55 0.67 -8.60
N PRO A 19 -13.40 0.47 -7.28
CA PRO A 19 -12.46 -0.51 -6.77
C PRO A 19 -12.87 -1.92 -7.19
N ASP A 20 -11.89 -2.68 -7.66
CA ASP A 20 -12.05 -4.10 -7.97
C ASP A 20 -12.10 -4.92 -6.66
N ILE A 21 -11.46 -4.40 -5.59
CA ILE A 21 -11.38 -5.02 -4.27
C ILE A 21 -11.52 -3.95 -3.20
N VAL A 22 -12.34 -4.23 -2.19
CA VAL A 22 -12.48 -3.39 -0.99
C VAL A 22 -11.95 -4.16 0.21
N VAL A 23 -11.09 -3.51 1.00
CA VAL A 23 -10.51 -4.09 2.20
C VAL A 23 -10.86 -3.21 3.40
N GLU A 24 -11.66 -3.72 4.33
CA GLU A 24 -11.86 -3.09 5.64
C GLU A 24 -10.64 -3.41 6.51
N VAL A 25 -10.05 -2.40 7.15
CA VAL A 25 -8.91 -2.59 8.05
C VAL A 25 -9.10 -1.83 9.36
N ASP A 26 -8.45 -2.35 10.40
CA ASP A 26 -8.43 -1.73 11.73
C ASP A 26 -7.17 -2.20 12.48
N ALA A 27 -6.76 -1.46 13.50
CA ALA A 27 -5.77 -1.89 14.46
C ALA A 27 -6.11 -1.37 15.87
N SER A 28 -5.72 -2.13 16.88
CA SER A 28 -5.89 -1.76 18.29
C SER A 28 -4.56 -1.92 19.05
N ASP A 29 -4.62 -1.92 20.38
CA ASP A 29 -3.47 -2.29 21.22
C ASP A 29 -3.21 -3.79 21.33
N PHE A 30 -4.14 -4.59 20.84
CA PHE A 30 -4.16 -6.04 20.99
C PHE A 30 -3.77 -6.76 19.70
N GLY A 31 -4.09 -6.16 18.55
CA GLY A 31 -3.83 -6.74 17.26
C GLY A 31 -4.28 -5.84 16.12
N LEU A 32 -4.31 -6.41 14.92
CA LEU A 32 -4.83 -5.78 13.72
C LEU A 32 -5.74 -6.72 12.94
N CYS A 33 -6.56 -6.13 12.08
CA CYS A 33 -7.51 -6.84 11.24
C CYS A 33 -7.48 -6.29 9.81
N ALA A 34 -7.63 -7.20 8.84
CA ALA A 34 -7.91 -6.86 7.45
C ALA A 34 -8.94 -7.84 6.88
N LEU A 35 -9.85 -7.33 6.05
CA LEU A 35 -11.00 -8.09 5.58
C LEU A 35 -11.23 -7.80 4.09
N ASP A 36 -11.02 -8.80 3.22
CA ASP A 36 -11.47 -8.72 1.83
C ASP A 36 -12.97 -9.06 1.82
N VAL A 37 -13.79 -8.01 1.80
CA VAL A 37 -15.25 -8.15 1.90
C VAL A 37 -15.87 -8.80 0.68
N SER A 38 -15.20 -8.69 -0.47
CA SER A 38 -15.68 -9.23 -1.74
C SER A 38 -15.55 -10.75 -1.78
N GLU A 39 -14.42 -11.28 -1.30
CA GLU A 39 -14.11 -12.70 -1.27
C GLU A 39 -14.46 -13.37 0.07
N ARG A 40 -14.93 -12.59 1.06
CA ARG A 40 -15.21 -13.04 2.43
C ARG A 40 -13.99 -13.69 3.07
N PHE A 41 -12.84 -13.01 2.97
CA PHE A 41 -11.63 -13.39 3.66
C PHE A 41 -11.38 -12.49 4.85
N ALA A 42 -10.95 -13.11 5.94
CA ALA A 42 -10.63 -12.42 7.16
C ALA A 42 -9.20 -12.74 7.58
N LEU A 43 -8.45 -11.72 7.95
CA LEU A 43 -7.11 -11.83 8.50
C LEU A 43 -7.10 -11.09 9.82
N THR A 44 -6.69 -11.77 10.87
CA THR A 44 -6.41 -11.17 12.17
C THR A 44 -4.99 -11.50 12.59
N TYR A 45 -4.34 -10.56 13.26
CA TYR A 45 -3.00 -10.74 13.80
C TYR A 45 -2.97 -10.18 15.21
N GLN A 46 -2.68 -11.05 16.18
CA GLN A 46 -2.46 -10.65 17.56
C GLN A 46 -1.02 -10.17 17.73
N PHE A 47 -0.83 -9.01 18.36
CA PHE A 47 0.51 -8.51 18.64
C PHE A 47 1.23 -9.42 19.64
N SER A 48 2.48 -9.73 19.32
CA SER A 48 3.41 -10.45 20.20
C SER A 48 3.75 -9.63 21.45
N PRO A 49 4.27 -10.26 22.52
CA PRO A 49 4.74 -9.53 23.70
C PRO A 49 5.71 -8.39 23.39
N ALA A 50 6.63 -8.59 22.43
CA ALA A 50 7.57 -7.55 22.00
C ALA A 50 6.87 -6.35 21.32
N GLU A 51 5.87 -6.61 20.49
CA GLU A 51 5.08 -5.55 19.83
C GLU A 51 4.19 -4.82 20.85
N THR A 52 3.59 -5.54 21.81
CA THR A 52 2.83 -4.91 22.90
C THR A 52 3.70 -4.05 23.82
N ALA A 53 4.97 -4.43 24.03
CA ALA A 53 5.93 -3.59 24.76
C ALA A 53 6.19 -2.28 24.01
N LEU A 54 6.37 -2.30 22.68
CA LEU A 54 6.50 -1.07 21.88
C LEU A 54 5.28 -0.16 22.01
N ILE A 55 4.07 -0.73 22.06
CA ILE A 55 2.83 0.02 22.27
C ILE A 55 2.84 0.69 23.65
N SER A 56 3.19 -0.06 24.69
CA SER A 56 3.29 0.46 26.06
C SER A 56 4.33 1.58 26.17
N ASP A 57 5.52 1.37 25.61
CA ASP A 57 6.58 2.38 25.58
C ASP A 57 6.14 3.65 24.88
N PHE A 58 5.45 3.53 23.74
CA PHE A 58 4.92 4.69 23.02
C PHE A 58 3.93 5.48 23.88
N LYS A 59 3.02 4.79 24.57
CA LYS A 59 2.05 5.42 25.49
C LYS A 59 2.71 6.08 26.70
N SER A 60 3.88 5.60 27.11
CA SER A 60 4.70 6.23 28.15
C SER A 60 5.53 7.43 27.66
N GLY A 61 5.42 7.79 26.37
CA GLY A 61 6.08 8.96 25.78
C GLY A 61 7.31 8.63 24.91
N SER A 62 7.62 7.35 24.69
CA SER A 62 8.70 6.96 23.78
C SER A 62 8.36 7.28 22.33
N SER A 63 9.24 7.99 21.62
CA SER A 63 9.08 8.27 20.18
C SER A 63 9.56 7.10 19.32
N ASN A 64 8.98 5.90 19.54
CA ASN A 64 9.39 4.66 18.86
C ASN A 64 8.65 4.41 17.52
N GLY A 65 7.67 5.26 17.19
CA GLY A 65 6.90 5.20 15.95
C GLY A 65 5.92 4.01 15.85
N PHE A 66 5.67 3.29 16.94
CA PHE A 66 4.67 2.21 16.96
C PHE A 66 3.28 2.73 17.35
N ASP A 67 2.91 3.88 16.78
CA ASP A 67 1.66 4.59 17.04
C ASP A 67 0.45 3.93 16.34
N ILE A 68 -0.77 4.35 16.71
CA ILE A 68 -2.00 3.82 16.13
C ILE A 68 -2.09 4.02 14.61
N ASN A 69 -1.64 5.17 14.10
CA ASN A 69 -1.68 5.47 12.66
C ASN A 69 -0.79 4.50 11.87
N PHE A 70 0.38 4.17 12.43
CA PHE A 70 1.29 3.18 11.87
C PHE A 70 0.64 1.78 11.85
N ARG A 71 0.00 1.38 12.95
CA ARG A 71 -0.60 0.05 13.06
C ARG A 71 -1.78 -0.14 12.11
N GLU A 72 -2.58 0.88 11.84
CA GLU A 72 -3.63 0.78 10.81
C GLU A 72 -3.08 0.73 9.38
N LEU A 73 -2.02 1.49 9.09
CA LEU A 73 -1.31 1.35 7.82
C LEU A 73 -0.68 -0.05 7.67
N LEU A 74 -0.20 -0.61 8.77
CA LEU A 74 0.37 -1.95 8.84
C LEU A 74 -0.69 -3.01 8.50
N SER A 75 -1.96 -2.84 8.91
CA SER A 75 -3.07 -3.70 8.50
C SER A 75 -3.19 -3.83 6.98
N CYS A 76 -3.01 -2.73 6.24
CA CYS A 76 -2.99 -2.76 4.77
C CYS A 76 -1.84 -3.62 4.23
N ALA A 77 -0.66 -3.55 4.84
CA ALA A 77 0.51 -4.32 4.41
C ALA A 77 0.34 -5.82 4.68
N PHE A 78 -0.27 -6.21 5.81
CA PHE A 78 -0.65 -7.59 6.07
C PHE A 78 -1.62 -8.12 5.01
N ALA A 79 -2.65 -7.33 4.66
CA ALA A 79 -3.60 -7.69 3.63
C ALA A 79 -2.93 -7.94 2.26
N VAL A 80 -2.05 -7.02 1.83
CA VAL A 80 -1.34 -7.14 0.55
C VAL A 80 -0.36 -8.32 0.57
N ASN A 81 0.34 -8.55 1.68
CA ASN A 81 1.25 -9.70 1.78
C ASN A 81 0.50 -11.03 1.65
N GLU A 82 -0.67 -11.14 2.27
CA GLU A 82 -1.47 -12.37 2.26
C GLU A 82 -2.17 -12.57 0.90
N TRP A 83 -2.80 -11.53 0.37
CA TRP A 83 -3.73 -11.65 -0.75
C TRP A 83 -3.26 -11.01 -2.06
N GLY A 84 -2.20 -10.21 -2.04
CA GLY A 84 -1.75 -9.42 -3.20
C GLY A 84 -1.48 -10.25 -4.45
N LYS A 85 -0.87 -11.43 -4.31
CA LYS A 85 -0.66 -12.35 -5.45
C LYS A 85 -1.97 -12.87 -6.02
N ARG A 86 -2.93 -13.18 -5.14
CA ARG A 86 -4.26 -13.65 -5.55
C ARG A 86 -5.01 -12.53 -6.27
N TRP A 87 -4.99 -11.32 -5.72
CA TRP A 87 -5.57 -10.14 -6.35
C TRP A 87 -4.96 -9.88 -7.72
N SER A 88 -3.62 -9.93 -7.82
CA SER A 88 -2.89 -9.80 -9.08
C SER A 88 -3.33 -10.81 -10.15
N SER A 89 -3.57 -12.07 -9.74
CA SER A 89 -4.03 -13.12 -10.67
C SER A 89 -5.41 -12.87 -11.28
N LYS A 90 -6.22 -11.99 -10.67
CA LYS A 90 -7.50 -11.54 -11.24
C LYS A 90 -7.31 -10.53 -12.38
N SER A 91 -6.12 -9.95 -12.53
CA SER A 91 -5.79 -9.10 -13.67
C SER A 91 -5.77 -9.93 -14.95
N SER A 92 -6.68 -9.65 -15.86
CA SER A 92 -6.61 -10.22 -17.21
C SER A 92 -5.44 -9.61 -17.97
N HIS A 93 -4.60 -10.45 -18.58
CA HIS A 93 -3.42 -10.04 -19.37
C HIS A 93 -3.75 -8.85 -20.30
N GLY A 94 -3.09 -7.70 -20.06
CA GLY A 94 -3.26 -6.47 -20.84
C GLY A 94 -4.28 -5.45 -20.30
N ARG A 95 -4.93 -5.67 -19.14
CA ARG A 95 -5.80 -4.68 -18.50
C ARG A 95 -5.08 -3.78 -17.48
N ARG A 96 -5.76 -2.69 -17.10
CA ARG A 96 -5.39 -1.78 -16.01
C ARG A 96 -5.06 -2.55 -14.71
N PRO A 97 -4.17 -2.02 -13.85
CA PRO A 97 -3.88 -2.62 -12.54
C PRO A 97 -5.16 -2.87 -11.71
N VAL A 98 -5.15 -3.91 -10.88
CA VAL A 98 -6.26 -4.25 -9.98
C VAL A 98 -6.34 -3.19 -8.89
N HIS A 99 -7.46 -2.48 -8.84
CA HIS A 99 -7.68 -1.41 -7.90
C HIS A 99 -8.17 -1.97 -6.55
N VAL A 100 -7.31 -1.88 -5.55
CA VAL A 100 -7.59 -2.23 -4.16
C VAL A 100 -7.84 -0.96 -3.37
N HIS A 101 -8.98 -0.90 -2.69
CA HIS A 101 -9.40 0.22 -1.88
C HIS A 101 -9.47 -0.15 -0.40
N PHE A 102 -8.66 0.53 0.41
CA PHE A 102 -8.64 0.37 1.86
C PHE A 102 -9.64 1.32 2.52
N GLN A 103 -10.53 0.77 3.34
CA GLN A 103 -11.38 1.53 4.25
C GLN A 103 -10.71 1.54 5.62
N ILE A 104 -10.31 2.73 6.07
CA ILE A 104 -9.48 2.93 7.26
C ILE A 104 -10.18 3.96 8.15
N ASP A 105 -10.35 3.69 9.44
CA ASP A 105 -11.04 4.62 10.34
C ASP A 105 -10.15 5.77 10.83
N ASN A 106 -8.82 5.67 10.64
CA ASN A 106 -7.88 6.75 10.90
C ASN A 106 -7.51 7.61 9.69
N THR A 107 -7.86 8.88 9.78
CA THR A 107 -7.59 9.88 8.75
C THR A 107 -6.10 10.10 8.48
N SER A 108 -5.21 9.92 9.47
CA SER A 108 -3.76 10.04 9.27
C SER A 108 -3.22 8.87 8.46
N ALA A 109 -3.66 7.65 8.75
CA ALA A 109 -3.30 6.47 7.97
C ALA A 109 -3.80 6.57 6.52
N VAL A 110 -5.04 7.04 6.31
CA VAL A 110 -5.58 7.37 4.96
C VAL A 110 -4.67 8.37 4.24
N ALA A 111 -4.28 9.45 4.92
CA ALA A 111 -3.42 10.48 4.33
C ALA A 111 -2.04 9.92 3.98
N TRP A 112 -1.44 9.11 4.83
CA TRP A 112 -0.14 8.48 4.59
C TRP A 112 -0.18 7.51 3.40
N GLN A 113 -1.23 6.70 3.30
CA GLN A 113 -1.44 5.79 2.16
C GLN A 113 -1.59 6.59 0.86
N ASN A 114 -2.46 7.60 0.84
CA ASN A 114 -2.77 8.34 -0.38
C ASN A 114 -1.60 9.22 -0.84
N LYS A 115 -0.87 9.83 0.10
CA LYS A 115 0.27 10.71 -0.19
C LYS A 115 1.61 9.96 -0.29
N LEU A 116 1.63 8.67 0.05
CA LEU A 116 2.85 7.85 0.14
C LEU A 116 3.94 8.54 0.97
N SER A 117 3.57 9.15 2.09
CA SER A 117 4.53 9.90 2.91
C SER A 117 4.12 9.95 4.38
N SER A 118 5.10 9.76 5.26
CA SER A 118 4.96 9.93 6.71
C SER A 118 6.28 10.40 7.32
N ARG A 119 6.19 11.11 8.46
CA ARG A 119 7.36 11.44 9.29
C ARG A 119 7.74 10.29 10.23
N ASN A 120 6.88 9.29 10.39
CA ASN A 120 7.14 8.11 11.18
C ASN A 120 8.07 7.16 10.39
N PRO A 121 9.30 6.87 10.87
CA PRO A 121 10.26 6.03 10.13
C PRO A 121 9.77 4.61 9.85
N ARG A 122 8.98 4.02 10.76
CA ARG A 122 8.38 2.68 10.57
C ARG A 122 7.34 2.72 9.46
N ALA A 123 6.49 3.75 9.46
CA ALA A 123 5.49 3.94 8.41
C ALA A 123 6.14 4.14 7.04
N GLN A 124 7.29 4.82 6.95
CA GLN A 124 8.01 4.96 5.68
C GLN A 124 8.46 3.62 5.10
N VAL A 125 8.92 2.68 5.94
CA VAL A 125 9.28 1.32 5.48
C VAL A 125 8.07 0.62 4.89
N ILE A 126 6.92 0.69 5.57
CA ILE A 126 5.68 0.07 5.11
C ILE A 126 5.15 0.73 3.82
N ILE A 127 5.23 2.06 3.70
CA ILE A 127 4.86 2.78 2.48
C ILE A 127 5.71 2.30 1.30
N ARG A 128 7.05 2.19 1.47
CA ARG A 128 7.94 1.71 0.42
C ARG A 128 7.62 0.28 0.01
N LEU A 129 7.35 -0.59 0.99
CA LEU A 129 6.94 -1.98 0.74
C LEU A 129 5.62 -2.05 -0.04
N LEU A 130 4.62 -1.26 0.36
CA LEU A 130 3.36 -1.15 -0.37
C LEU A 130 3.60 -0.64 -1.80
N SER A 131 4.37 0.44 -1.99
CA SER A 131 4.69 0.95 -3.33
C SER A 131 5.40 -0.08 -4.21
N TRP A 132 6.28 -0.89 -3.65
CA TRP A 132 6.92 -1.99 -4.37
C TRP A 132 5.91 -3.09 -4.77
N TRP A 133 4.97 -3.44 -3.89
CA TRP A 133 3.89 -4.36 -4.25
C TRP A 133 2.93 -3.77 -5.30
N GLU A 134 2.68 -2.46 -5.28
CA GLU A 134 1.84 -1.78 -6.28
C GLU A 134 2.38 -2.06 -7.70
N THR A 135 3.70 -1.96 -7.88
CA THR A 135 4.34 -2.18 -9.19
C THR A 135 4.61 -3.66 -9.50
N SER A 136 4.98 -4.47 -8.51
CA SER A 136 5.33 -5.88 -8.72
C SER A 136 4.12 -6.83 -8.83
N LEU A 137 2.94 -6.44 -8.33
CA LEU A 137 1.71 -7.25 -8.33
C LEU A 137 0.61 -6.67 -9.24
N PRO A 138 0.96 -5.92 -10.30
CA PRO A 138 0.08 -4.98 -11.00
C PRO A 138 -1.16 -4.52 -10.20
N LEU A 139 -0.94 -3.92 -9.03
CA LEU A 139 -2.00 -3.41 -8.16
C LEU A 139 -2.07 -1.88 -8.24
N ARG A 140 -3.19 -1.33 -7.78
CA ARG A 140 -3.37 0.10 -7.58
C ARG A 140 -4.06 0.32 -6.25
N TYR A 141 -3.47 1.14 -5.39
CA TYR A 141 -4.05 1.39 -4.07
C TYR A 141 -4.73 2.75 -3.96
N SER A 142 -5.79 2.79 -3.17
CA SER A 142 -6.39 4.01 -2.64
C SER A 142 -6.91 3.76 -1.24
N ALA A 143 -7.09 4.81 -0.46
CA ALA A 143 -7.72 4.73 0.84
C ALA A 143 -8.83 5.77 1.01
N SER A 144 -9.89 5.42 1.72
CA SER A 144 -10.89 6.37 2.22
C SER A 144 -11.08 6.21 3.72
N ASN A 145 -11.57 7.28 4.35
CA ASN A 145 -11.95 7.22 5.74
C ASN A 145 -13.35 6.60 5.88
N VAL A 146 -13.47 5.62 6.77
CA VAL A 146 -14.75 5.09 7.23
C VAL A 146 -14.98 5.56 8.67
N SER A 147 -16.21 5.87 9.06
CA SER A 147 -16.48 6.16 10.46
C SER A 147 -16.30 4.89 11.29
N GLY A 148 -15.74 5.00 12.50
CA GLY A 148 -15.53 3.82 13.36
C GLY A 148 -16.81 3.02 13.64
N VAL A 149 -17.98 3.67 13.67
CA VAL A 149 -19.29 2.99 13.79
C VAL A 149 -19.61 2.06 12.63
N ASN A 150 -19.04 2.31 11.44
CA ASN A 150 -19.19 1.49 10.25
C ASN A 150 -18.02 0.51 10.08
N ASN A 151 -17.02 0.52 10.98
CA ASN A 151 -15.86 -0.38 10.97
C ASN A 151 -15.96 -1.53 11.99
N SER A 152 -17.16 -1.82 12.51
CA SER A 152 -17.34 -2.71 13.66
C SER A 152 -16.79 -4.12 13.48
N ARG A 153 -16.77 -4.65 12.25
CA ARG A 153 -16.22 -5.97 11.97
C ARG A 153 -14.69 -5.95 12.11
N ALA A 154 -14.03 -4.96 11.52
CA ALA A 154 -12.58 -4.83 11.61
C ALA A 154 -12.12 -4.47 13.03
N ASP A 155 -12.85 -3.58 13.73
CA ASP A 155 -12.60 -3.24 15.14
C ASP A 155 -12.73 -4.48 16.05
N ALA A 156 -13.74 -5.31 15.84
CA ALA A 156 -13.87 -6.57 16.59
C ALA A 156 -12.70 -7.52 16.31
N GLY A 157 -12.27 -7.63 15.05
CA GLY A 157 -11.13 -8.46 14.65
C GLY A 157 -9.78 -7.95 15.18
N SER A 158 -9.61 -6.63 15.31
CA SER A 158 -8.37 -6.04 15.85
C SER A 158 -8.28 -6.21 17.38
N ARG A 159 -9.39 -6.56 18.04
CA ARG A 159 -9.52 -6.67 19.52
C ARG A 159 -9.83 -8.06 20.03
N LEU A 160 -9.62 -9.12 19.24
CA LEU A 160 -9.95 -10.50 19.64
C LEU A 160 -9.40 -10.89 21.01
N SER A 161 -8.14 -10.54 21.30
CA SER A 161 -7.50 -10.88 22.58
C SER A 161 -7.79 -9.87 23.71
N ALA A 162 -8.62 -8.85 23.47
CA ALA A 162 -8.97 -7.85 24.48
C ALA A 162 -10.09 -8.33 25.42
N ASN A 163 -11.13 -8.95 24.84
CA ASN A 163 -12.30 -9.46 25.55
C ASN A 163 -13.02 -10.53 24.71
N PRO A 164 -13.49 -11.65 25.32
CA PRO A 164 -14.27 -12.68 24.62
C PRO A 164 -15.51 -12.16 23.86
N SER A 165 -16.06 -11.00 24.25
CA SER A 165 -17.15 -10.36 23.51
C SER A 165 -16.77 -9.98 22.08
N PHE A 166 -15.52 -9.58 21.84
CA PHE A 166 -15.01 -9.24 20.50
C PHE A 166 -14.82 -10.47 19.64
N GLU A 167 -14.35 -11.58 20.22
CA GLU A 167 -14.28 -12.87 19.52
C GLU A 167 -15.67 -13.34 19.08
N THR A 168 -16.65 -13.27 19.99
CA THR A 168 -18.04 -13.64 19.69
C THR A 168 -18.64 -12.74 18.59
N LEU A 169 -18.44 -11.43 18.70
CA LEU A 169 -18.92 -10.46 17.72
C LEU A 169 -18.25 -10.66 16.36
N PHE A 170 -16.93 -10.87 16.33
CA PHE A 170 -16.18 -11.10 15.10
C PHE A 170 -16.63 -12.37 14.40
N ALA A 171 -16.77 -13.48 15.14
CA ALA A 171 -17.27 -14.74 14.61
C ALA A 171 -18.69 -14.62 14.04
N LEU A 172 -19.56 -13.85 14.70
CA LEU A 172 -20.91 -13.55 14.21
C LEU A 172 -20.86 -12.75 12.89
N LEU A 173 -20.06 -11.69 12.84
CA LEU A 173 -19.96 -10.78 11.68
C LEU A 173 -19.19 -11.36 10.50
N THR A 174 -18.39 -12.41 10.72
CA THR A 174 -17.58 -13.13 9.70
C THR A 174 -17.98 -14.60 9.56
N SER A 175 -19.22 -14.94 9.92
CA SER A 175 -19.72 -16.31 9.79
C SER A 175 -19.63 -16.81 8.34
N GLY A 176 -18.96 -17.95 8.15
CA GLY A 176 -18.71 -18.56 6.84
C GLY A 176 -17.57 -17.93 6.03
N TRP A 177 -16.78 -17.03 6.62
CA TRP A 177 -15.61 -16.43 5.98
C TRP A 177 -14.39 -17.33 6.12
N THR A 178 -13.47 -17.26 5.16
CA THR A 178 -12.20 -17.99 5.27
C THR A 178 -11.22 -17.17 6.10
N GLN A 179 -10.71 -17.76 7.18
CA GLN A 179 -9.69 -17.15 8.02
C GLN A 179 -8.30 -17.41 7.44
N ALA A 180 -7.54 -16.35 7.23
CA ALA A 180 -6.12 -16.39 6.90
C ALA A 180 -5.29 -16.19 8.16
N SER A 181 -4.28 -17.04 8.34
CA SER A 181 -3.31 -16.91 9.41
C SER A 181 -2.03 -16.29 8.84
N PRO A 182 -1.68 -15.05 9.19
CA PRO A 182 -0.46 -14.42 8.74
C PRO A 182 0.76 -15.28 9.06
N LYS A 183 1.58 -15.53 8.04
CA LYS A 183 2.83 -16.30 8.20
C LYS A 183 3.99 -15.47 8.72
N LEU A 184 3.85 -14.15 8.67
CA LEU A 184 4.87 -13.18 9.04
C LEU A 184 4.33 -12.30 10.16
N ASP A 185 5.22 -11.94 11.07
CA ASP A 185 5.02 -10.89 12.06
C ASP A 185 5.39 -9.51 11.46
N VAL A 186 5.31 -8.46 12.29
CA VAL A 186 5.66 -7.10 11.84
C VAL A 186 7.11 -7.02 11.38
N GLN A 187 8.03 -7.70 12.08
CA GLN A 187 9.43 -7.72 11.72
C GLN A 187 9.67 -8.46 10.40
N GLY A 188 8.96 -9.56 10.14
CA GLY A 188 8.99 -10.31 8.90
C GLY A 188 8.59 -9.46 7.70
N LEU A 189 7.55 -8.63 7.82
CA LEU A 189 7.18 -7.66 6.79
C LEU A 189 8.28 -6.62 6.55
N ILE A 190 8.85 -6.06 7.63
CA ILE A 190 9.97 -5.12 7.53
C ILE A 190 11.19 -5.77 6.86
N ASN A 191 11.47 -7.03 7.17
CA ASN A 191 12.57 -7.80 6.60
C ASN A 191 12.41 -8.01 5.10
N ILE A 192 11.18 -8.18 4.57
CA ILE A 192 10.94 -8.25 3.11
C ILE A 192 11.53 -7.01 2.43
N TRP A 193 11.21 -5.81 2.94
CA TRP A 193 11.73 -4.57 2.38
C TRP A 193 13.26 -4.49 2.53
N GLN A 194 13.80 -4.80 3.71
CA GLN A 194 15.23 -4.71 3.97
C GLN A 194 16.05 -5.65 3.07
N LEU A 195 15.61 -6.89 2.89
CA LEU A 195 16.24 -7.86 1.98
C LEU A 195 16.26 -7.34 0.53
N ARG A 196 15.19 -6.68 0.10
CA ARG A 196 15.12 -6.06 -1.24
C ARG A 196 16.07 -4.88 -1.35
N THR A 197 16.17 -4.00 -0.36
CA THR A 197 17.12 -2.89 -0.39
C THR A 197 18.58 -3.35 -0.39
N GLY A 198 18.91 -4.46 0.30
CA GLY A 198 20.25 -5.06 0.26
C GLY A 198 20.58 -5.72 -1.08
N ALA A 199 19.59 -6.36 -1.72
CA ALA A 199 19.77 -6.98 -3.04
C ALA A 199 19.72 -5.96 -4.20
N GLU A 200 18.89 -4.92 -4.11
CA GLU A 200 18.75 -3.86 -5.11
C GLU A 200 19.90 -2.86 -5.09
N GLN A 201 20.65 -2.70 -3.99
CA GLN A 201 21.93 -1.98 -4.03
C GLN A 201 22.92 -2.61 -5.03
N VAL A 202 22.88 -3.93 -5.21
CA VAL A 202 23.74 -4.65 -6.17
C VAL A 202 23.21 -4.50 -7.60
N VAL A 203 21.89 -4.43 -7.78
CA VAL A 203 21.24 -4.31 -9.09
C VAL A 203 21.27 -2.87 -9.62
N TYR A 204 21.12 -1.85 -8.76
CA TYR A 204 21.23 -0.44 -9.16
C TYR A 204 22.63 -0.04 -9.62
N LEU A 205 23.68 -0.71 -9.12
CA LEU A 205 25.04 -0.57 -9.66
C LEU A 205 25.20 -1.24 -11.04
N GLY A 206 24.34 -2.20 -11.40
CA GLY A 206 24.38 -2.94 -12.67
C GLY A 206 23.42 -2.44 -13.76
N PHE A 207 22.34 -1.73 -13.40
CA PHE A 207 21.30 -1.21 -14.32
C PHE A 207 21.32 0.32 -14.44
N ALA A 208 22.49 0.95 -14.30
CA ALA A 208 22.69 2.29 -14.85
C ALA A 208 22.52 2.20 -16.37
N GLU A 209 21.33 2.52 -16.87
CA GLU A 209 21.11 2.79 -18.29
C GLU A 209 22.20 3.73 -18.78
N ARG A 210 22.94 3.32 -19.81
CA ARG A 210 23.93 4.16 -20.49
C ARG A 210 23.22 5.45 -20.95
N GLY A 211 23.38 6.54 -20.17
CA GLY A 211 22.94 7.87 -20.59
C GLY A 211 22.44 8.81 -19.49
N THR A 212 22.14 8.35 -18.26
CA THR A 212 21.73 9.26 -17.17
C THR A 212 22.93 9.72 -16.33
N SER A 213 22.98 11.01 -15.97
CA SER A 213 24.08 11.54 -15.14
C SER A 213 24.02 10.96 -13.72
N LEU A 214 25.20 10.76 -13.12
CA LEU A 214 25.33 10.26 -11.75
C LEU A 214 24.50 11.10 -10.76
N ASP A 215 24.47 12.41 -10.93
CA ASP A 215 23.69 13.32 -10.07
C ASP A 215 22.18 13.09 -10.19
N THR A 216 21.68 12.82 -11.40
CA THR A 216 20.27 12.52 -11.63
C THR A 216 19.88 11.17 -11.01
N GLN A 217 20.77 10.18 -11.12
CA GLN A 217 20.56 8.87 -10.50
C GLN A 217 20.58 8.97 -8.98
N VAL A 218 21.54 9.70 -8.41
CA VAL A 218 21.64 9.95 -6.96
C VAL A 218 20.42 10.74 -6.48
N GLN A 219 19.90 11.68 -7.27
CA GLN A 219 18.71 12.43 -6.92
C GLN A 219 17.45 11.55 -6.96
N HIS A 220 17.26 10.72 -8.00
CA HIS A 220 16.14 9.77 -8.05
C HIS A 220 16.19 8.74 -6.92
N ILE A 221 17.39 8.26 -6.58
CA ILE A 221 17.60 7.36 -5.44
C ILE A 221 17.32 8.11 -4.13
N SER A 222 17.79 9.35 -3.99
CA SER A 222 17.55 10.18 -2.80
C SER A 222 16.06 10.50 -2.64
N ASP A 223 15.35 10.81 -3.72
CA ASP A 223 13.92 11.09 -3.72
C ASP A 223 13.11 9.83 -3.44
N PHE A 224 13.52 8.68 -3.99
CA PHE A 224 12.94 7.38 -3.65
C PHE A 224 13.15 7.03 -2.16
N VAL A 225 14.38 7.19 -1.68
CA VAL A 225 14.77 6.89 -0.30
C VAL A 225 14.07 7.83 0.68
N LEU A 226 13.94 9.12 0.38
CA LEU A 226 13.36 10.13 1.27
C LEU A 226 11.83 10.24 1.14
N HIS A 227 11.28 9.99 -0.05
CA HIS A 227 9.92 10.40 -0.40
C HIS A 227 9.11 9.38 -1.22
N GLY A 228 9.66 8.21 -1.57
CA GLY A 228 9.04 7.27 -2.51
C GLY A 228 9.06 7.79 -3.96
N PHE A 229 8.28 7.19 -4.87
CA PHE A 229 8.23 7.67 -6.27
C PHE A 229 7.74 9.13 -6.34
N ARG A 230 8.65 10.06 -6.63
CA ARG A 230 8.35 11.45 -7.03
C ARG A 230 9.23 11.80 -8.22
N PHE A 231 8.61 12.20 -9.34
CA PHE A 231 9.34 12.79 -10.46
C PHE A 231 9.24 14.33 -10.37
N PRO A 232 10.29 15.08 -10.77
CA PRO A 232 10.51 16.44 -10.27
C PRO A 232 9.54 17.52 -10.79
N ASP A 233 8.80 17.30 -11.88
CA ASP A 233 8.04 18.39 -12.53
C ASP A 233 6.52 18.26 -12.49
N ARG A 234 5.97 17.27 -11.79
CA ARG A 234 4.52 17.13 -11.60
C ARG A 234 4.30 16.53 -10.23
N GLY A 235 3.67 17.28 -9.33
CA GLY A 235 3.38 16.78 -7.98
C GLY A 235 2.85 15.35 -8.00
N GLY A 236 3.34 14.51 -7.08
CA GLY A 236 2.88 13.14 -6.80
C GLY A 236 2.29 12.38 -7.99
N VAL A 237 3.10 12.04 -8.99
CA VAL A 237 2.63 11.23 -10.12
C VAL A 237 2.53 9.77 -9.70
N ARG A 238 1.29 9.35 -9.48
CA ARG A 238 0.89 7.99 -9.13
C ARG A 238 0.60 7.25 -10.44
N SER A 239 1.51 6.40 -10.93
CA SER A 239 1.39 5.34 -11.97
C SER A 239 0.73 5.62 -13.34
N ASP A 240 0.10 6.77 -13.61
CA ASP A 240 -0.58 7.00 -14.89
C ASP A 240 0.40 7.35 -16.05
N THR A 241 1.71 7.32 -15.78
CA THR A 241 2.77 7.64 -16.77
C THR A 241 3.78 6.51 -16.99
N ILE A 242 3.66 5.37 -16.29
CA ILE A 242 4.63 4.27 -16.41
C ILE A 242 4.35 3.38 -17.64
N SER A 243 3.13 3.35 -18.17
CA SER A 243 2.78 2.52 -19.32
C SER A 243 3.38 3.00 -20.66
N VAL A 244 4.06 4.15 -20.72
CA VAL A 244 4.65 4.68 -21.96
C VAL A 244 6.13 4.25 -22.14
N VAL A 245 6.75 3.62 -21.13
CA VAL A 245 8.19 3.29 -21.18
C VAL A 245 8.48 1.82 -21.50
N PHE A 246 7.49 0.92 -21.46
CA PHE A 246 7.69 -0.51 -21.69
C PHE A 246 6.87 -1.09 -22.86
N ASP A 247 6.82 -0.41 -24.01
CA ASP A 247 6.42 -1.06 -25.27
C ASP A 247 7.67 -1.42 -26.09
N THR A 248 8.36 -2.50 -25.71
CA THR A 248 9.47 -3.09 -26.48
C THR A 248 8.95 -4.07 -27.54
N SER A 249 7.90 -3.69 -28.28
CA SER A 249 7.27 -4.56 -29.28
C SER A 249 7.11 -3.91 -30.66
N SER A 250 7.88 -2.87 -31.01
CA SER A 250 7.94 -2.46 -32.41
C SER A 250 9.17 -1.59 -32.70
N LEU A 251 10.25 -2.21 -33.18
CA LEU A 251 11.21 -1.59 -34.09
C LEU A 251 12.17 -2.67 -34.60
N ARG A 252 11.77 -3.34 -35.70
CA ARG A 252 12.70 -4.09 -36.55
C ARG A 252 13.66 -3.09 -37.21
N LEU A 253 14.93 -3.13 -36.83
CA LEU A 253 16.00 -2.41 -37.53
C LEU A 253 16.27 -3.09 -38.88
N ARG A 254 16.05 -2.36 -39.99
CA ARG A 254 16.72 -2.65 -41.27
C ARG A 254 18.05 -1.90 -41.27
N CYS A 255 19.15 -2.61 -41.47
CA CYS A 255 20.44 -2.01 -41.81
C CYS A 255 20.46 -1.62 -43.29
N PRO A 256 20.97 -0.44 -43.67
CA PRO A 256 21.52 -0.21 -44.99
C PRO A 256 23.03 -0.51 -44.99
N SER A 257 23.46 -1.16 -46.07
CA SER A 257 24.83 -1.39 -46.52
C SER A 257 25.58 -0.10 -46.85
#